data_AF-A0A530JXA9-F1
#
_entry.id   AF-A0A530JXA9-F1
#
_cell.length_a   1.000
_cell.length_b   1.000
_cell.length_c   1.000
_cell.angle_alpha   90.00
_cell.angle_beta   90.00
_cell.angle_gamma   90.00
#
_symmetry.space_group_name_H-M   'P 1'
#
loop_
_entity.id
_entity.type
_entity.pdbx_description
1 polymer ?
#
loop_
_entity_poly.entity_id
_entity_poly.type
_entity_poly.pdbx_seq_one_letter_code
_entity_poly.pdbx_strand_id
1 'polypeptide(L)'
;PRGTRMPSVAIYGDSGMGKTMILEKFCDNNPSRFDPTTGVQAIPVLAIEMTGKPGERRLYAGILAALGAPQAPRADIVQMEQAALRLLKTVGVHVLVIDEVHNILAGSYREQRVVLNTLR
;
A
#
# COMPACT_ATOMS: atom_id res chain seq x y z
N PRO A 1 -15.74 -18.10 -5.91
CA PRO A 1 -14.55 -18.49 -6.71
C PRO A 1 -13.37 -17.54 -6.42
N ARG A 2 -12.21 -18.07 -6.01
CA ARG A 2 -10.97 -17.27 -5.91
C ARG A 2 -10.49 -17.03 -7.34
N GLY A 3 -10.78 -15.85 -7.90
CA GLY A 3 -10.29 -15.47 -9.22
C GLY A 3 -8.76 -15.41 -9.25
N THR A 4 -8.17 -15.51 -10.43
CA THR A 4 -6.71 -15.39 -10.65
C THR A 4 -6.16 -14.01 -10.26
N ARG A 5 -7.03 -13.01 -10.09
CA ARG A 5 -6.69 -11.65 -9.68
C ARG A 5 -7.76 -11.13 -8.72
N MET A 6 -7.34 -10.55 -7.59
CA MET A 6 -8.29 -9.87 -6.71
C MET A 6 -8.79 -8.59 -7.40
N PRO A 7 -10.09 -8.26 -7.29
CA PRO A 7 -10.62 -7.03 -7.87
C PRO A 7 -10.04 -5.81 -7.14
N SER A 8 -9.65 -4.79 -7.90
CA SER A 8 -9.35 -3.46 -7.35
C SER A 8 -10.63 -2.62 -7.31
N VAL A 9 -10.79 -1.82 -6.25
CA VAL A 9 -11.90 -0.89 -6.08
C VAL A 9 -11.35 0.52 -6.02
N ALA A 10 -11.91 1.43 -6.83
CA ALA A 10 -11.61 2.85 -6.76
C ALA A 10 -12.79 3.57 -6.10
N ILE A 11 -12.50 4.33 -5.04
CA ILE A 11 -13.46 5.19 -4.36
C ILE A 11 -13.13 6.63 -4.76
N TYR A 12 -14.13 7.36 -5.27
CA TYR A 12 -13.98 8.74 -5.70
C TYR A 12 -15.06 9.61 -5.05
N GLY A 13 -14.70 10.85 -4.76
CA GLY A 13 -15.56 11.89 -4.22
C GLY A 13 -14.73 13.12 -3.87
N ASP A 14 -15.36 14.27 -3.74
CA ASP A 14 -14.67 15.52 -3.40
C ASP A 14 -14.05 15.48 -1.99
N SER A 15 -13.18 16.45 -1.70
CA SER A 15 -12.63 16.62 -0.34
C SER A 15 -13.77 16.81 0.67
N GLY A 16 -13.61 16.23 1.86
CA GLY A 16 -14.63 16.28 2.92
C GLY A 16 -15.80 15.30 2.76
N MET A 17 -15.87 14.49 1.68
CA MET A 17 -16.95 13.51 1.47
C MET A 17 -16.79 12.22 2.29
N GLY A 18 -15.98 12.22 3.34
CA GLY A 18 -15.83 11.07 4.26
C GLY A 18 -15.03 9.89 3.72
N LYS A 19 -14.26 10.04 2.63
CA LYS A 19 -13.37 8.97 2.11
C LYS A 19 -12.43 8.44 3.19
N THR A 20 -11.77 9.33 3.91
CA THR A 20 -10.87 8.99 5.01
C THR A 20 -11.60 8.26 6.14
N MET A 21 -12.80 8.71 6.53
CA MET A 21 -13.63 8.01 7.54
C MET A 21 -14.03 6.59 7.10
N ILE A 22 -14.30 6.37 5.80
CA ILE A 22 -14.58 5.03 5.28
C ILE A 22 -13.34 4.14 5.41
N LEU A 23 -12.16 4.67 5.08
CA LEU A 23 -10.89 3.94 5.21
C LEU A 23 -10.57 3.60 6.67
N GLU A 24 -10.68 4.59 7.57
CA GLU A 24 -10.49 4.41 9.01
C GLU A 24 -11.42 3.32 9.56
N LYS A 25 -12.73 3.43 9.26
CA LYS A 25 -13.71 2.43 9.69
C LYS A 25 -13.42 1.04 9.12
N PHE A 26 -12.89 0.95 7.90
CA PHE A 26 -12.49 -0.32 7.31
C PHE A 26 -11.28 -0.93 8.04
N CYS A 27 -10.29 -0.12 8.41
CA CYS A 27 -9.16 -0.55 9.23
C CYS A 27 -9.61 -0.98 10.64
N ASP A 28 -10.50 -0.23 11.28
CA ASP A 28 -11.02 -0.54 12.62
C ASP A 28 -11.78 -1.88 12.66
N ASN A 29 -12.53 -2.18 11.60
CA ASN A 29 -13.23 -3.45 11.44
C ASN A 29 -12.30 -4.62 11.12
N ASN A 30 -11.04 -4.35 10.74
CA ASN A 30 -10.03 -5.35 10.39
C ASN A 30 -8.71 -5.06 11.15
N PRO A 31 -8.73 -5.11 12.50
CA PRO A 31 -7.60 -4.66 13.30
C PRO A 31 -6.40 -5.59 13.17
N SER A 32 -5.21 -5.00 13.23
CA SER A 32 -3.95 -5.76 13.34
C SER A 32 -3.92 -6.57 14.63
N ARG A 33 -3.36 -7.79 14.57
CA ARG A 33 -3.26 -8.70 15.71
C ARG A 33 -1.84 -9.21 15.85
N PHE A 34 -1.30 -9.14 17.07
CA PHE A 34 -0.01 -9.75 17.36
C PHE A 34 -0.19 -11.22 17.72
N ASP A 35 0.57 -12.09 17.07
CA ASP A 35 0.65 -13.51 17.42
C ASP A 35 1.88 -13.73 18.33
N PRO A 36 1.69 -14.00 19.64
CA PRO A 36 2.80 -14.22 20.57
C PRO A 36 3.56 -15.52 20.31
N THR A 37 2.99 -16.48 19.59
CA THR A 37 3.65 -17.75 19.27
C THR A 37 4.64 -17.60 18.12
N THR A 38 4.26 -16.87 17.07
CA THR A 38 5.13 -16.63 15.92
C THR A 38 5.96 -15.35 16.05
N GLY A 39 5.58 -14.44 16.95
CA GLY A 39 6.19 -13.12 17.10
C GLY A 39 5.86 -12.18 15.94
N VAL A 40 4.90 -12.53 15.08
CA VAL A 40 4.53 -11.77 13.89
C VAL A 40 3.26 -10.96 14.16
N GLN A 41 3.27 -9.71 13.71
CA GLN A 41 2.06 -8.88 13.66
C GLN A 41 1.30 -9.19 12.37
N ALA A 42 0.09 -9.72 12.48
CA ALA A 42 -0.84 -9.84 11.38
C ALA A 42 -1.48 -8.48 11.09
N ILE A 43 -1.39 -8.02 9.85
CA ILE A 43 -1.88 -6.73 9.37
C ILE A 43 -2.78 -7.00 8.15
N PRO A 44 -4.08 -7.29 8.32
CA PRO A 44 -4.93 -7.71 7.20
C PRO A 44 -5.19 -6.57 6.21
N VAL A 45 -5.14 -5.31 6.67
CA VAL A 45 -5.32 -4.10 5.88
C VAL A 45 -4.13 -3.18 6.12
N LEU A 46 -3.42 -2.81 5.04
CA LEU A 46 -2.36 -1.81 5.09
C LEU A 46 -2.80 -0.58 4.32
N ALA A 47 -2.78 0.59 4.96
CA ALA A 47 -3.06 1.86 4.31
C ALA A 47 -1.77 2.65 4.08
N ILE A 48 -1.63 3.21 2.88
CA ILE A 48 -0.57 4.15 2.51
C ILE A 48 -1.19 5.38 1.85
N GLU A 49 -0.49 6.50 1.91
CA GLU A 49 -0.89 7.73 1.23
C GLU A 49 0.11 8.05 0.11
N MET A 50 -0.39 8.34 -1.10
CA MET A 50 0.45 8.75 -2.22
C MET A 50 0.73 10.25 -2.18
N THR A 51 1.64 10.68 -1.31
CA THR A 51 2.03 12.09 -1.21
C THR A 51 3.19 12.47 -2.14
N GLY A 52 3.03 13.61 -2.82
CA GLY A 52 4.06 14.21 -3.68
C GLY A 52 4.26 13.50 -5.02
N LYS A 53 5.44 13.70 -5.64
CA LYS A 53 5.70 13.25 -7.02
C LYS A 53 5.63 11.71 -7.13
N PRO A 54 4.79 11.16 -8.02
CA PRO A 54 4.58 9.72 -8.09
C PRO A 54 5.80 8.99 -8.65
N GLY A 55 6.00 7.76 -8.16
CA GLY A 55 7.06 6.88 -8.64
C GLY A 55 7.10 5.56 -7.87
N GLU A 56 7.57 4.52 -8.52
CA GLU A 56 7.67 3.16 -7.98
C GLU A 56 8.50 3.12 -6.68
N ARG A 57 9.61 3.85 -6.62
CA ARG A 57 10.43 3.96 -5.40
C ARG A 57 9.64 4.52 -4.22
N ARG A 58 8.78 5.52 -4.46
CA ARG A 58 7.94 6.11 -3.42
C ARG A 58 6.84 5.16 -2.97
N LEU A 59 6.24 4.41 -3.90
CA LEU A 59 5.26 3.39 -3.57
C LEU A 59 5.85 2.35 -2.61
N TYR A 60 7.00 1.75 -2.96
CA TYR A 60 7.64 0.76 -2.09
C TYR A 60 8.15 1.36 -0.79
N ALA A 61 8.69 2.58 -0.82
CA ALA A 61 9.07 3.29 0.41
C ALA A 61 7.88 3.48 1.36
N GLY A 62 6.72 3.89 0.83
CA GLY A 62 5.49 4.09 1.59
C GLY A 62 4.97 2.78 2.20
N ILE A 63 4.96 1.69 1.42
CA ILE A 63 4.58 0.36 1.90
C ILE A 63 5.49 -0.07 3.05
N LEU A 64 6.81 0.02 2.84
CA LEU A 64 7.77 -0.42 3.85
C LEU A 64 7.72 0.46 5.12
N ALA A 65 7.52 1.77 4.97
CA ALA A 65 7.34 2.67 6.10
C ALA A 65 6.08 2.33 6.91
N ALA A 66 4.95 2.04 6.24
CA ALA A 66 3.71 1.63 6.89
C ALA A 66 3.83 0.27 7.61
N LEU A 67 4.74 -0.59 7.15
CA LEU A 67 5.09 -1.86 7.81
C LEU A 67 6.14 -1.71 8.92
N GLY A 68 6.60 -0.49 9.21
CA GLY A 68 7.66 -0.23 10.19
C GLY A 68 9.03 -0.78 9.80
N ALA A 69 9.25 -1.08 8.52
CA ALA A 69 10.47 -1.72 8.05
C ALA A 69 11.60 -0.69 7.84
N PRO A 70 12.83 -0.96 8.33
CA PRO A 70 13.95 -0.06 8.17
C PRO A 70 14.28 0.15 6.69
N GLN A 71 14.34 1.41 6.27
CA GLN A 71 14.71 1.79 4.90
C GLN A 71 16.22 1.97 4.79
N ALA A 72 16.88 1.12 4.01
CA ALA A 72 18.28 1.36 3.65
C ALA A 72 18.34 2.55 2.67
N PRO A 73 19.05 3.65 2.99
CA PRO A 73 19.07 4.86 2.16
C PRO A 73 19.51 4.64 0.71
N ARG A 74 20.31 3.58 0.49
CA ARG A 74 20.89 3.22 -0.81
C ARG A 74 20.29 1.95 -1.44
N ALA A 75 19.20 1.41 -0.89
CA ALA A 75 18.54 0.26 -1.52
C ALA A 75 18.17 0.60 -2.97
N ASP A 76 18.43 -0.32 -3.88
CA ASP A 76 17.90 -0.22 -5.23
C ASP A 76 16.38 -0.53 -5.23
N ILE A 77 15.72 -0.23 -6.36
CA ILE A 77 14.26 -0.35 -6.44
C ILE A 77 13.79 -1.80 -6.37
N VAL A 78 14.59 -2.74 -6.89
CA VAL A 78 14.28 -4.17 -6.93
C VAL A 78 14.39 -4.76 -5.51
N GLN A 79 15.38 -4.34 -4.73
CA GLN A 79 15.52 -4.71 -3.32
C GLN A 79 14.34 -4.19 -2.49
N MET A 80 13.90 -2.95 -2.75
CA MET A 80 12.74 -2.37 -2.09
C MET A 80 11.45 -3.12 -2.44
N GLU A 81 11.24 -3.43 -3.72
CA GLU A 81 10.11 -4.25 -4.18
C GLU A 81 10.09 -5.61 -3.49
N GLN A 82 11.20 -6.34 -3.54
CA GLN A 82 11.28 -7.67 -2.94
C GLN A 82 11.07 -7.63 -1.43
N ALA A 83 11.60 -6.63 -0.74
CA ALA A 83 11.38 -6.45 0.69
C ALA A 83 9.91 -6.16 0.99
N ALA A 84 9.28 -5.26 0.23
CA ALA A 84 7.87 -4.92 0.39
C ALA A 84 6.97 -6.13 0.18
N LEU A 85 7.15 -6.85 -0.94
CA LEU A 85 6.37 -8.04 -1.27
C LEU A 85 6.55 -9.18 -0.27
N ARG A 86 7.78 -9.39 0.24
CA ARG A 86 8.01 -10.38 1.29
C ARG A 86 7.29 -10.01 2.57
N LEU A 87 7.44 -8.77 3.04
CA LEU A 87 6.83 -8.35 4.29
C LEU A 87 5.31 -8.35 4.21
N LEU A 88 4.72 -7.86 3.10
CA LEU A 88 3.28 -7.93 2.86
C LEU A 88 2.74 -9.36 3.00
N LYS A 89 3.48 -10.36 2.49
CA LYS A 89 3.13 -11.77 2.65
C LYS A 89 3.32 -12.26 4.09
N THR A 90 4.43 -11.90 4.74
CA THR A 90 4.73 -12.31 6.12
C THR A 90 3.68 -11.83 7.12
N VAL A 91 3.26 -10.56 6.99
CA VAL A 91 2.24 -9.98 7.89
C VAL A 91 0.80 -10.32 7.46
N GLY A 92 0.62 -11.06 6.36
CA GLY A 92 -0.70 -11.50 5.90
C GLY A 92 -1.60 -10.37 5.40
N VAL A 93 -1.06 -9.40 4.67
CA VAL A 93 -1.86 -8.32 4.08
C VAL A 93 -2.77 -8.88 3.00
N HIS A 94 -4.08 -8.64 3.16
CA HIS A 94 -5.10 -9.03 2.20
C HIS A 94 -5.61 -7.83 1.39
N VAL A 95 -5.55 -6.62 1.96
CA VAL A 95 -5.97 -5.39 1.30
C VAL A 95 -4.91 -4.31 1.46
N LEU A 96 -4.42 -3.79 0.33
CA LEU A 96 -3.62 -2.57 0.28
C LEU A 96 -4.54 -1.40 -0.08
N VAL A 97 -4.66 -0.45 0.82
CA VAL A 97 -5.37 0.81 0.62
C VAL A 97 -4.34 1.86 0.20
N ILE A 98 -4.66 2.59 -0.88
CA ILE A 98 -3.84 3.69 -1.39
C ILE A 98 -4.71 4.93 -1.39
N ASP A 99 -4.51 5.80 -0.40
CA ASP A 99 -5.18 7.09 -0.36
C ASP A 99 -4.48 8.08 -1.28
N GLU A 100 -5.25 9.06 -1.76
CA GLU A 100 -4.77 10.11 -2.67
C GLU A 100 -4.13 9.56 -3.97
N VAL A 101 -4.62 8.41 -4.46
CA VAL A 101 -4.10 7.74 -5.67
C VAL A 101 -4.10 8.62 -6.93
N HIS A 102 -4.95 9.65 -6.96
CA HIS A 102 -4.99 10.62 -8.04
C HIS A 102 -3.69 11.45 -8.14
N ASN A 103 -2.87 11.50 -7.09
CA ASN A 103 -1.54 12.13 -7.14
C ASN A 103 -0.58 11.45 -8.14
N ILE A 104 -0.90 10.23 -8.60
CA ILE A 104 -0.25 9.62 -9.77
C ILE A 104 -0.30 10.56 -10.99
N LEU A 105 -1.38 11.33 -11.16
CA LEU A 105 -1.55 12.23 -12.30
C LEU A 105 -0.57 13.42 -12.31
N ALA A 106 0.07 13.72 -11.18
CA ALA A 106 1.11 14.76 -11.11
C ALA A 106 2.45 14.35 -11.75
N GLY A 107 2.62 13.06 -12.11
CA GLY A 107 3.78 12.55 -12.81
C GLY A 107 3.67 12.67 -14.33
N SER A 108 4.80 12.51 -15.01
CA SER A 108 4.83 12.29 -16.47
C SER A 108 4.07 11.01 -16.86
N TYR A 109 3.63 10.93 -18.12
CA TYR A 109 2.94 9.74 -18.65
C TYR A 109 3.73 8.44 -18.42
N ARG A 110 5.07 8.50 -18.51
CA ARG A 110 5.93 7.35 -18.22
C ARG A 110 5.86 6.96 -16.74
N GLU A 111 5.95 7.92 -15.82
CA GLU A 111 5.88 7.68 -14.37
C GLU A 111 4.52 7.11 -13.97
N GLN A 112 3.43 7.66 -14.52
CA GLN A 112 2.07 7.17 -14.32
C GLN A 112 1.94 5.68 -14.70
N ARG A 113 2.43 5.31 -15.88
CA ARG A 113 2.39 3.91 -16.35
C ARG A 113 3.23 2.98 -15.52
N VAL A 114 4.40 3.44 -15.07
CA VAL A 114 5.26 2.64 -14.18
C VAL A 114 4.52 2.31 -12.88
N VAL A 115 3.97 3.33 -12.19
CA VAL A 115 3.24 3.10 -10.93
C VAL A 115 1.97 2.26 -11.15
N LEU A 116 1.18 2.53 -12.20
CA LEU A 116 -0.02 1.74 -12.46
C LEU A 116 0.30 0.28 -12.81
N ASN A 117 1.45 0.01 -13.41
CA ASN A 117 1.91 -1.36 -13.69
C ASN A 117 2.38 -2.08 -12.43
N THR A 118 2.95 -1.38 -11.43
CA THR A 118 3.35 -2.01 -10.17
C THR A 118 2.16 -2.37 -9.28
N LEU A 119 1.01 -1.74 -9.50
CA LEU A 119 -0.26 -2.07 -8.84
C LEU A 119 -1.00 -3.25 -9.51
N ARG A 120 -0.42 -3.88 -10.54
CA ARG A 120 -1.12 -4.90 -11.31
C ARG A 120 -1.17 -6.27 -10.66
#